data_AF-A0A3D2S4A7-F1
#
_entry.id   AF-A0A3D2S4A7-F1
#
_cell.length_a   1.000
_cell.length_b   1.000
_cell.length_c   1.000
_cell.angle_alpha   90.00
_cell.angle_beta   90.00
_cell.angle_gamma   90.00
#
_symmetry.space_group_name_H-M   'P 1'
#
loop_
_entity.id
_entity.type
_entity.pdbx_description
1 polymer ?
#
loop_
_entity_poly.entity_id
_entity_poly.type
_entity_poly.pdbx_seq_one_letter_code
_entity_poly.pdbx_strand_id
1 'polypeptide(L)'
;MSKLHRHLLLVFMLVTCISRAQEVPGFEIYLLELQFPPYGNGLYSAPVNISQHIGYDNQPSFSPKGDQIIFTSMRDGQQTDIYRYTLVSKKLEQITFSTTSEYSPMFDEDGKRFTVVRVEQDGAQRL
;
A
#
# COMPACT_ATOMS: atom_id res chain seq x y z
N MET A 1 -29.24 38.44 56.79
CA MET A 1 -28.26 38.40 55.68
C MET A 1 -27.33 37.22 55.91
N SER A 2 -27.65 36.04 55.38
CA SER A 2 -26.89 34.80 55.54
C SER A 2 -26.53 34.23 54.16
N LYS A 3 -25.25 33.86 54.02
CA LYS A 3 -24.65 33.26 52.82
C LYS A 3 -25.03 31.78 52.75
N LEU A 4 -25.47 31.29 51.58
CA LEU A 4 -25.33 29.88 51.21
C LEU A 4 -25.37 29.75 49.68
N HIS A 5 -24.20 29.85 49.02
CA HIS A 5 -24.08 29.54 47.60
C HIS A 5 -23.92 28.02 47.46
N ARG A 6 -24.95 27.37 46.90
CA ARG A 6 -24.99 25.95 46.59
C ARG A 6 -23.89 25.59 45.58
N HIS A 7 -23.14 24.55 45.91
CA HIS A 7 -22.16 23.90 45.04
C HIS A 7 -22.84 23.35 43.78
N LEU A 8 -22.45 23.86 42.60
CA LEU A 8 -22.76 23.24 41.32
C LEU A 8 -21.60 22.29 40.98
N LEU A 9 -21.87 20.99 41.04
CA LEU A 9 -20.95 19.93 40.63
C LEU A 9 -20.57 20.11 39.15
N LEU A 10 -19.30 20.35 38.86
CA LEU A 10 -18.74 20.14 37.52
C LEU A 10 -18.68 18.62 37.29
N VAL A 11 -19.66 18.08 36.57
CA VAL A 11 -19.52 16.75 35.96
C VAL A 11 -18.57 16.94 34.79
N PHE A 12 -17.29 16.63 35.02
CA PHE A 12 -16.29 16.49 33.97
C PHE A 12 -16.70 15.27 33.13
N MET A 13 -17.49 15.52 32.09
CA MET A 13 -17.76 14.54 31.06
C MET A 13 -16.43 14.32 30.34
N LEU A 14 -15.65 13.36 30.82
CA LEU A 14 -14.49 12.83 30.11
C LEU A 14 -15.09 12.05 28.93
N VAL A 15 -15.53 12.79 27.90
CA VAL A 15 -15.64 12.24 26.55
C VAL A 15 -14.20 11.87 26.23
N THR A 16 -13.85 10.61 26.47
CA THR A 16 -12.70 10.01 25.83
C THR A 16 -12.98 10.14 24.35
N CYS A 17 -12.41 11.19 23.77
CA CYS A 17 -12.20 11.26 22.34
C CYS A 17 -11.22 10.10 22.08
N ILE A 18 -11.76 8.89 21.92
CA ILE A 18 -11.04 7.84 21.24
C ILE A 18 -10.96 8.38 19.83
N SER A 19 -9.90 9.13 19.56
CA SER A 19 -9.41 9.31 18.21
C SER A 19 -9.22 7.89 17.69
N ARG A 20 -10.23 7.37 17.00
CA ARG A 20 -9.95 6.36 15.98
C ARG A 20 -9.07 7.15 15.03
N ALA A 21 -7.75 6.97 15.16
CA ALA A 21 -6.86 7.32 14.06
C ALA A 21 -7.54 6.70 12.85
N GLN A 22 -8.00 7.56 11.94
CA GLN A 22 -8.66 7.11 10.74
C GLN A 22 -7.71 6.09 10.12
N GLU A 23 -8.15 4.83 10.02
CA GLU A 23 -7.37 3.82 9.31
C GLU A 23 -7.10 4.46 7.95
N VAL A 24 -5.83 4.79 7.69
CA VAL A 24 -5.43 5.30 6.39
C VAL A 24 -5.94 4.23 5.43
N PRO A 25 -6.86 4.56 4.50
CA PRO A 25 -7.41 3.57 3.61
C PRO A 25 -6.24 2.84 2.97
N GLY A 26 -6.31 1.51 2.96
CA GLY A 26 -5.26 0.69 2.36
C GLY A 26 -4.93 1.23 0.98
N PHE A 27 -3.65 1.29 0.67
CA PHE A 27 -3.18 1.49 -0.69
C PHE A 27 -3.14 0.11 -1.32
N GLU A 28 -4.01 -0.19 -2.27
CA GLU A 28 -3.99 -1.45 -3.02
C GLU A 28 -3.61 -1.23 -4.49
N ILE A 29 -3.13 -2.29 -5.15
CA ILE A 29 -2.82 -2.24 -6.58
C ILE A 29 -4.04 -2.71 -7.37
N TYR A 30 -4.55 -1.84 -8.23
CA TYR A 30 -5.64 -2.14 -9.16
C TYR A 30 -5.13 -2.21 -10.59
N LEU A 31 -5.59 -3.22 -11.34
CA LEU A 31 -5.32 -3.41 -12.77
C LEU A 31 -6.60 -3.17 -13.56
N LEU A 32 -6.51 -2.40 -14.64
CA LEU A 32 -7.58 -2.18 -15.60
C LEU A 32 -7.05 -2.31 -17.02
N GLU A 33 -7.87 -2.83 -17.92
CA GLU A 33 -7.57 -2.87 -19.34
C GLU A 33 -8.02 -1.56 -19.99
N LEU A 34 -7.13 -0.99 -20.82
CA LEU A 34 -7.42 0.21 -21.60
C LEU A 34 -7.51 -0.17 -23.08
N GLN A 35 -8.54 0.32 -23.76
CA GLN A 35 -8.70 0.17 -25.20
C GLN A 35 -8.80 1.56 -25.83
N PHE A 36 -7.87 1.85 -26.74
CA PHE A 36 -7.81 3.12 -27.45
C PHE A 36 -8.20 2.91 -28.92
N PRO A 37 -9.45 3.21 -29.30
CA PRO A 37 -9.83 3.18 -30.71
C PRO A 37 -9.08 4.27 -31.50
N PRO A 38 -8.87 4.10 -32.82
CA PRO A 38 -8.15 5.09 -33.65
C PRO A 38 -8.85 6.45 -33.69
N TYR A 39 -10.17 6.47 -33.45
CA TYR A 39 -10.96 7.68 -33.30
C TYR A 39 -11.96 7.49 -32.15
N GLY A 40 -11.99 8.44 -31.21
CA GLY A 40 -12.92 8.43 -30.06
C GLY A 40 -12.21 8.41 -28.70
N ASN A 41 -13.02 8.37 -27.64
CA ASN A 41 -12.53 8.29 -26.27
C ASN A 41 -12.07 6.86 -25.95
N GLY A 42 -11.02 6.71 -25.14
CA GLY A 42 -10.59 5.41 -24.64
C GLY A 42 -11.67 4.74 -23.79
N LEU A 43 -11.80 3.43 -23.92
CA LEU A 43 -12.60 2.60 -23.04
C LEU A 43 -11.70 1.97 -21.98
N TYR A 44 -12.26 1.72 -20.80
CA TYR A 44 -11.56 1.00 -19.75
C TYR A 44 -12.45 -0.06 -19.11
N SER A 45 -11.84 -1.16 -18.69
CA SER A 45 -12.53 -2.19 -17.92
C SER A 45 -12.82 -1.72 -16.49
N ALA A 46 -13.68 -2.44 -15.78
CA ALA A 46 -13.74 -2.30 -14.32
C ALA A 46 -12.35 -2.62 -13.71
N PRO A 47 -11.86 -1.82 -12.76
CA PRO A 47 -10.60 -2.13 -12.06
C PRO A 47 -10.69 -3.42 -11.25
N VAL A 48 -9.62 -4.19 -11.26
CA VAL A 48 -9.46 -5.43 -10.48
C VAL A 48 -8.39 -5.22 -9.44
N ASN A 49 -8.71 -5.42 -8.16
CA ASN A 49 -7.69 -5.44 -7.10
C ASN A 49 -6.81 -6.69 -7.26
N ILE A 50 -5.53 -6.49 -7.59
CA ILE A 50 -4.55 -7.57 -7.78
C ILE A 50 -3.66 -7.81 -6.56
N SER A 51 -3.61 -6.88 -5.59
CA SER A 51 -2.85 -7.10 -4.35
C SER A 51 -3.61 -7.99 -3.35
N GLN A 52 -4.95 -8.06 -3.46
CA GLN A 52 -5.82 -8.94 -2.68
C GLN A 52 -5.60 -8.82 -1.17
N HIS A 53 -5.24 -7.63 -0.73
CA HIS A 53 -4.80 -7.35 0.62
C HIS A 53 -5.17 -5.91 0.97
N ILE A 54 -5.62 -5.68 2.20
CA ILE A 54 -5.84 -4.33 2.72
C ILE A 54 -4.57 -3.92 3.45
N GLY A 55 -3.89 -2.87 3.01
CA GLY A 55 -2.71 -2.39 3.70
C GLY A 55 -1.87 -1.46 2.85
N TYR A 56 -0.55 -1.60 2.90
CA TYR A 56 0.35 -0.78 2.10
C TYR A 56 0.87 -1.60 0.92
N ASP A 57 0.25 -1.43 -0.24
CA ASP A 57 0.70 -1.95 -1.53
C ASP A 57 1.00 -0.79 -2.49
N ASN A 58 2.23 -0.69 -2.95
CA ASN A 58 2.77 0.52 -3.59
C ASN A 58 3.77 0.19 -4.71
N GLN A 59 4.11 1.18 -5.55
CA GLN A 59 5.21 1.19 -6.51
C GLN A 59 5.14 0.01 -7.49
N PRO A 60 3.99 -0.20 -8.16
CA PRO A 60 3.90 -1.26 -9.16
C PRO A 60 4.78 -0.96 -10.36
N SER A 61 5.40 -2.00 -10.90
CA SER A 61 6.20 -1.94 -12.12
C SER A 61 5.88 -3.14 -13.01
N PHE A 62 5.61 -2.88 -14.29
CA PHE A 62 5.44 -3.94 -15.27
C PHE A 62 6.80 -4.52 -15.66
N SER A 63 6.82 -5.83 -15.85
CA SER A 63 7.90 -6.51 -16.57
C SER A 63 8.04 -5.98 -18.00
N PRO A 64 9.24 -6.07 -18.62
CA PRO A 64 9.45 -5.63 -20.01
C PRO A 64 8.54 -6.33 -21.02
N LYS A 65 8.12 -7.57 -20.71
CA LYS A 65 7.18 -8.34 -21.54
C LYS A 65 5.71 -8.01 -21.28
N GLY A 66 5.41 -7.27 -20.21
CA GLY A 66 4.05 -6.92 -19.82
C GLY A 66 3.22 -8.08 -19.25
N ASP A 67 3.82 -9.23 -18.94
CA ASP A 67 3.12 -10.43 -18.44
C ASP A 67 3.14 -10.55 -16.91
N GLN A 68 3.95 -9.74 -16.24
CA GLN A 68 4.08 -9.68 -14.79
C GLN A 68 4.09 -8.23 -14.28
N ILE A 69 3.61 -8.04 -13.06
CA ILE A 69 3.72 -6.81 -12.27
C ILE A 69 4.45 -7.16 -10.96
N ILE A 70 5.46 -6.39 -10.58
CA ILE A 70 6.05 -6.43 -9.24
C ILE A 70 5.69 -5.18 -8.47
N PHE A 71 5.50 -5.29 -7.17
CA PHE A 71 5.12 -4.17 -6.31
C PHE A 71 5.59 -4.41 -4.86
N THR A 72 5.69 -3.32 -4.11
CA THR A 72 6.01 -3.32 -2.68
C THR A 72 4.75 -3.62 -1.88
N SER A 73 4.80 -4.55 -0.91
CA SER A 73 3.65 -4.89 -0.05
C SER A 73 4.09 -5.04 1.41
N MET A 74 3.30 -4.49 2.35
CA MET A 74 3.43 -4.73 3.79
C MET A 74 2.24 -5.53 4.30
N ARG A 75 2.42 -6.85 4.48
CA ARG A 75 1.34 -7.75 4.94
C ARG A 75 1.34 -8.01 6.44
N ASP A 76 2.52 -8.04 7.04
CA ASP A 76 2.70 -8.34 8.47
C ASP A 76 2.89 -7.07 9.33
N GLY A 77 2.71 -5.88 8.73
CA GLY A 77 2.64 -4.59 9.44
C GLY A 77 3.96 -4.03 9.97
N GLN A 78 5.10 -4.71 9.77
CA GLN A 78 6.40 -4.25 10.28
C GLN A 78 7.44 -3.93 9.20
N GLN A 79 7.31 -4.54 8.02
CA GLN A 79 8.30 -4.49 6.96
C GLN A 79 7.59 -4.60 5.60
N THR A 80 8.23 -4.12 4.54
CA THR A 80 7.81 -4.38 3.16
C THR A 80 8.70 -5.37 2.43
N ASP A 81 8.09 -6.27 1.68
CA ASP A 81 8.73 -7.15 0.71
C ASP A 81 8.14 -6.93 -0.68
N ILE A 82 8.79 -7.52 -1.69
CA ILE A 82 8.35 -7.47 -3.07
C ILE A 82 7.44 -8.65 -3.38
N TYR A 83 6.31 -8.33 -4.00
CA TYR A 83 5.32 -9.28 -4.47
C TYR A 83 5.25 -9.22 -6.00
N ARG A 84 4.92 -10.36 -6.61
CA ARG A 84 4.73 -10.51 -8.05
C ARG A 84 3.33 -11.00 -8.35
N TYR A 85 2.66 -10.30 -9.26
CA TYR A 85 1.43 -10.73 -9.89
C TYR A 85 1.71 -11.15 -11.33
N THR A 86 1.36 -12.38 -11.69
CA THR A 86 1.44 -12.88 -13.08
C THR A 86 0.07 -12.79 -13.74
N LEU A 87 -0.03 -12.07 -14.86
CA LEU A 87 -1.30 -11.70 -15.49
C LEU A 87 -2.09 -12.93 -15.99
N VAL A 88 -1.44 -13.82 -16.74
CA VAL A 88 -2.10 -14.98 -17.37
C VAL A 88 -2.69 -15.94 -16.33
N SER A 89 -1.89 -16.28 -15.31
CA SER A 89 -2.31 -17.22 -14.27
C SER A 89 -3.07 -16.56 -13.12
N LYS A 90 -3.16 -15.22 -13.10
CA LYS A 90 -3.67 -14.42 -11.97
C LYS A 90 -3.04 -14.78 -10.63
N LYS A 91 -1.78 -15.23 -10.67
CA LYS A 91 -1.07 -15.72 -9.47
C LYS A 91 -0.38 -14.56 -8.78
N LEU A 92 -0.64 -14.41 -7.49
CA LEU A 92 0.05 -13.49 -6.61
C LEU A 92 1.01 -14.27 -5.68
N GLU A 93 2.26 -13.83 -5.58
CA GLU A 93 3.27 -14.48 -4.77
C GLU A 93 4.28 -13.47 -4.19
N GLN A 94 4.74 -13.71 -2.96
CA GLN A 94 5.88 -13.01 -2.37
C GLN A 94 7.18 -13.52 -3.02
N ILE A 95 8.06 -12.62 -3.44
CA ILE A 95 9.30 -12.98 -4.14
C ILE A 95 10.58 -12.55 -3.40
N THR A 96 10.46 -11.73 -2.36
CA THR A 96 11.56 -11.45 -1.42
C THR A 96 11.14 -11.73 0.02
N PHE A 97 12.12 -12.09 0.85
CA PHE A 97 11.95 -12.45 2.26
C PHE A 97 13.07 -11.80 3.07
N SER A 98 13.14 -10.49 2.97
CA SER A 98 14.25 -9.70 3.48
C SER A 98 14.05 -9.38 4.97
N THR A 99 15.14 -9.12 5.69
CA THR A 99 15.07 -8.70 7.10
C THR A 99 14.85 -7.20 7.28
N THR A 100 14.86 -6.42 6.19
CA THR A 100 14.66 -4.97 6.19
C THR A 100 13.85 -4.57 4.98
N SER A 101 13.04 -3.52 5.10
CA SER A 101 12.10 -3.11 4.06
C SER A 101 12.76 -2.85 2.69
N GLU A 102 12.08 -3.31 1.66
CA GLU A 102 12.44 -3.10 0.25
C GLU A 102 11.35 -2.29 -0.46
N TYR A 103 11.76 -1.40 -1.38
CA TYR A 103 10.90 -0.44 -2.07
C TYR A 103 11.30 -0.28 -3.53
N SER A 104 10.41 0.35 -4.31
CA SER A 104 10.63 0.75 -5.70
C SER A 104 11.18 -0.37 -6.60
N PRO A 105 10.51 -1.54 -6.64
CA PRO A 105 10.99 -2.66 -7.43
C PRO A 105 10.92 -2.34 -8.93
N MET A 106 11.98 -2.66 -9.66
CA MET A 106 12.05 -2.46 -11.12
C MET A 106 12.77 -3.63 -11.79
N PHE A 107 12.16 -4.22 -12.81
CA PHE A 107 12.81 -5.24 -13.62
C PHE A 107 14.03 -4.68 -14.38
N ASP A 108 15.02 -5.54 -14.63
CA ASP A 108 16.07 -5.23 -15.60
C ASP A 108 15.58 -5.36 -17.05
N GLU A 109 16.41 -4.95 -18.01
CA GLU A 109 16.03 -4.87 -19.43
C GLU A 109 15.53 -6.20 -20.01
N ASP A 110 16.10 -7.34 -19.57
CA ASP A 110 15.70 -8.67 -20.03
C ASP A 110 14.62 -9.33 -19.16
N GLY A 111 14.22 -8.68 -18.07
CA GLY A 111 13.19 -9.10 -17.14
C GLY A 111 13.55 -10.35 -16.32
N LYS A 112 14.83 -10.77 -16.31
CA LYS A 112 15.27 -11.94 -15.53
C LYS A 112 15.58 -11.59 -14.08
N ARG A 113 15.88 -10.33 -13.80
CA ARG A 113 16.16 -9.82 -12.45
C ARG A 113 15.35 -8.56 -12.20
N PHE A 114 15.44 -8.08 -10.97
CA PHE A 114 14.89 -6.78 -10.58
C PHE A 114 15.79 -6.14 -9.54
N THR A 115 15.69 -4.82 -9.43
CA THR A 115 16.36 -4.00 -8.42
C THR A 115 15.35 -3.50 -7.41
N VAL A 116 15.82 -3.19 -6.19
CA VAL A 116 15.04 -2.56 -5.12
C VAL A 116 15.88 -1.49 -4.43
N VAL A 117 15.21 -0.52 -3.82
CA VAL A 117 15.80 0.34 -2.80
C VAL A 117 15.55 -0.33 -1.45
N ARG A 118 16.62 -0.67 -0.74
CA ARG A 118 16.53 -1.38 0.53
C ARG A 118 16.88 -0.45 1.69
N VAL A 119 16.13 -0.56 2.78
CA VAL A 119 16.44 0.13 4.03
C VAL A 119 17.66 -0.52 4.67
N GLU A 120 18.56 0.32 5.15
CA GLU A 120 19.76 -0.08 5.88
C GLU A 120 19.39 -0.83 7.17
N GLN A 121 20.27 -1.72 7.64
CA GLN A 121 20.00 -2.53 8.83
C GLN A 121 19.78 -1.71 10.11
N ASP A 122 20.37 -0.51 10.17
CA ASP A 122 20.20 0.42 11.28
C ASP A 122 18.96 1.30 11.16
N GLY A 123 18.17 1.14 10.08
CA GLY A 123 16.98 1.94 9.80
C GLY A 123 17.27 3.39 9.44
N ALA A 124 18.53 3.78 9.30
CA ALA A 124 18.89 5.16 9.01
C ALA A 124 18.65 5.47 7.52
N GLN A 125 17.97 6.58 7.28
CA GLN A 125 17.87 7.17 5.94
C GLN A 125 19.13 8.00 5.66
N ARG A 126 19.86 7.66 4.61
CA ARG A 126 21.07 8.38 4.16
C ARG A 126 20.78 9.12 2.85
N LEU A 127 21.38 10.31 2.70
CA LEU A 127 21.32 11.16 1.51
C LEU A 127 22.53 10.92 0.60
#